data_AF-A0A7J6SPP8-F1
#
_entry.id   AF-A0A7J6SPP8-F1
#
_cell.length_a   1.000
_cell.length_b   1.000
_cell.length_c   1.000
_cell.angle_alpha   90.00
_cell.angle_beta   90.00
_cell.angle_gamma   90.00
#
_symmetry.space_group_name_H-M   'P 1'
#
loop_
_entity.id
_entity.type
_entity.pdbx_description
1 polymer ?
#
loop_
_entity_poly.entity_id
_entity_poly.type
_entity_poly.pdbx_seq_one_letter_code
_entity_poly.pdbx_strand_id
1 'polypeptide(L)'
;GVLRGVSARDGGDASSAESTTALLMIVEFIIQYGDDQELPELTFRIAEAIYKLSPSRRCHLCCFTTYTDLLLGGLDSPQQPSQPTTSSAEKSVLLALLSATVRLSGGEYSSKAILEGLNKSIDESWVKLVLERFRDSTKDLVMIVEVIRGLVQKAGDYDVLDENCADAFESLLTETTDETLLSLVADLLSVRYAGGDAPAVVASLRQRCSELVQLPGSMGPLTDDLKRVFALSKHWDVLHDDYGLLANLLELADRRVTALEATSSLEDAPSPELVSLVLLILTLTSLRRLQGGGPIVISDCDGLFRRDCC
;
A
#
# COMPACT_ATOMS: atom_id res chain seq x y z
N GLY A 1 25.22 5.45 -22.22
CA GLY A 1 26.15 6.57 -22.39
C GLY A 1 26.33 7.28 -21.07
N VAL A 2 25.24 7.83 -20.55
CA VAL A 2 25.04 8.42 -19.22
C VAL A 2 25.86 7.75 -18.09
N LEU A 3 25.64 6.45 -17.85
CA LEU A 3 26.29 5.71 -16.76
C LEU A 3 27.80 5.45 -16.97
N ARG A 4 28.39 5.90 -18.09
CA ARG A 4 29.84 5.78 -18.37
C ARG A 4 30.61 7.02 -17.96
N GLY A 5 29.93 8.11 -17.59
CA GLY A 5 30.57 9.34 -17.14
C GLY A 5 30.92 9.26 -15.66
N VAL A 6 32.21 9.34 -15.38
CA VAL A 6 32.82 9.63 -14.07
C VAL A 6 33.01 8.40 -13.17
N SER A 7 34.29 8.08 -13.01
CA SER A 7 34.79 7.04 -12.13
C SER A 7 34.41 7.38 -10.69
N ALA A 8 33.64 6.51 -10.02
CA ALA A 8 33.78 6.32 -8.58
C ALA A 8 35.27 5.97 -8.34
N ARG A 9 36.10 6.98 -8.14
CA ARG A 9 37.47 6.78 -7.68
C ARG A 9 37.32 6.21 -6.27
N ASP A 10 37.82 4.99 -6.10
CA ASP A 10 38.05 4.36 -4.80
C ASP A 10 36.82 4.26 -3.89
N GLY A 11 35.82 3.47 -4.29
CA GLY A 11 34.77 3.01 -3.38
C GLY A 11 33.88 4.10 -2.76
N GLY A 12 33.97 5.34 -3.24
CA GLY A 12 33.14 6.46 -2.82
C GLY A 12 31.75 6.43 -3.47
N ASP A 13 30.73 6.76 -2.67
CA ASP A 13 29.37 6.98 -3.14
C ASP A 13 29.34 8.01 -4.28
N ALA A 14 28.48 7.77 -5.29
CA ALA A 14 28.26 8.74 -6.36
C ALA A 14 27.75 10.08 -5.78
N SER A 15 28.20 11.20 -6.34
CA SER A 15 27.71 12.53 -5.93
C SER A 15 26.20 12.62 -6.15
N SER A 16 25.45 13.20 -5.20
CA SER A 16 23.99 13.37 -5.31
C SER A 16 23.60 14.05 -6.63
N ALA A 17 24.35 15.06 -7.08
CA ALA A 17 24.09 15.75 -8.35
C ALA A 17 24.25 14.85 -9.59
N GLU A 18 25.24 13.95 -9.59
CA GLU A 18 25.47 13.00 -10.69
C GLU A 18 24.37 11.95 -10.74
N SER A 19 23.97 11.43 -9.58
CA SER A 19 22.83 10.51 -9.46
C SER A 19 21.52 11.18 -9.88
N THR A 20 21.31 12.46 -9.56
CA THR A 20 20.14 13.23 -10.02
C THR A 20 20.08 13.28 -11.54
N THR A 21 21.18 13.66 -12.19
CA THR A 21 21.25 13.73 -13.66
C THR A 21 21.08 12.36 -14.31
N ALA A 22 21.68 11.31 -13.74
CA ALA A 22 21.53 9.95 -14.24
C ALA A 22 20.08 9.45 -14.13
N LEU A 23 19.44 9.62 -12.97
CA LEU A 23 18.05 9.19 -12.74
C LEU A 23 17.07 9.96 -13.64
N LEU A 24 17.20 11.28 -13.75
CA LEU A 24 16.33 12.07 -14.62
C LEU A 24 16.44 11.65 -16.10
N MET A 25 17.63 11.35 -16.60
CA MET A 25 17.77 10.84 -17.98
C MET A 25 17.20 9.43 -18.17
N ILE A 26 17.27 8.56 -17.14
CA ILE A 26 16.62 7.24 -17.19
C ILE A 26 15.10 7.42 -17.22
N VAL A 27 14.58 8.33 -16.40
CA VAL A 27 13.15 8.67 -16.35
C VAL A 27 12.68 9.23 -17.68
N GLU A 28 13.40 10.21 -18.24
CA GLU A 28 13.10 10.82 -19.54
C GLU A 28 13.09 9.76 -20.65
N PHE A 29 14.06 8.84 -20.65
CA PHE A 29 14.09 7.73 -21.58
C PHE A 29 12.86 6.82 -21.44
N ILE A 30 12.46 6.47 -20.21
CA ILE A 30 11.28 5.65 -19.97
C ILE A 30 10.00 6.36 -20.46
N ILE A 31 9.86 7.65 -20.19
CA ILE A 31 8.68 8.42 -20.63
C ILE A 31 8.66 8.57 -22.15
N GLN A 32 9.81 8.81 -22.77
CA GLN A 32 9.90 9.05 -24.21
C GLN A 32 9.59 7.79 -25.03
N TYR A 33 9.94 6.61 -24.52
CA TYR A 33 9.89 5.36 -25.27
C TYR A 33 8.91 4.33 -24.69
N GLY A 34 8.34 4.57 -23.52
CA GLY A 34 7.35 3.71 -22.88
C GLY A 34 5.93 4.08 -23.27
N ASP A 35 5.10 3.06 -23.46
CA ASP A 35 3.65 3.21 -23.43
C ASP A 35 3.17 3.18 -21.96
N ASP A 36 2.13 3.95 -21.63
CA ASP A 36 1.59 4.07 -20.27
C ASP A 36 1.20 2.72 -19.66
N GLN A 37 0.80 1.76 -20.50
CA GLN A 37 0.44 0.39 -20.08
C GLN A 37 1.65 -0.50 -19.80
N GLU A 38 2.79 -0.24 -20.45
CA GLU A 38 4.01 -1.06 -20.33
C GLU A 38 5.05 -0.43 -19.41
N LEU A 39 4.79 0.80 -18.93
CA LEU A 39 5.73 1.59 -18.15
C LEU A 39 6.30 0.84 -16.93
N PRO A 40 5.52 0.10 -16.11
CA PRO A 40 6.09 -0.66 -14.98
C PRO A 40 7.06 -1.76 -15.41
N GLU A 41 6.71 -2.52 -16.46
CA GLU A 41 7.54 -3.63 -16.97
C GLU A 41 8.81 -3.10 -17.66
N LEU A 42 8.68 -2.06 -18.48
CA LEU A 42 9.82 -1.38 -19.10
C LEU A 42 10.77 -0.82 -18.04
N THR A 43 10.22 -0.16 -17.01
CA THR A 43 10.99 0.39 -15.90
C THR A 43 11.76 -0.71 -15.17
N PHE A 44 11.09 -1.82 -14.85
CA PHE A 44 11.75 -2.95 -14.20
C PHE A 44 12.87 -3.55 -15.05
N ARG A 45 12.65 -3.77 -16.35
CA ARG A 45 13.67 -4.32 -17.26
C ARG A 45 14.87 -3.39 -17.42
N ILE A 46 14.64 -2.08 -17.48
CA ILE A 46 15.74 -1.10 -17.53
C ILE A 46 16.51 -1.10 -16.22
N ALA A 47 15.82 -1.08 -15.08
CA ALA A 47 16.45 -1.19 -13.77
C ALA A 47 17.28 -2.47 -13.67
N GLU A 48 16.75 -3.61 -14.10
CA GLU A 48 17.44 -4.90 -14.10
C GLU A 48 18.70 -4.88 -14.99
N ALA A 49 18.59 -4.33 -16.20
CA ALA A 49 19.71 -4.20 -17.12
C ALA A 49 20.83 -3.31 -16.55
N ILE A 50 20.48 -2.22 -15.86
CA ILE A 50 21.44 -1.34 -15.18
C ILE A 50 22.04 -2.04 -13.96
N TYR A 51 21.23 -2.77 -13.20
CA TYR A 51 21.67 -3.48 -11.99
C TYR A 51 22.66 -4.61 -12.29
N LYS A 52 22.58 -5.21 -13.49
CA LYS A 52 23.55 -6.19 -14.04
C LYS A 52 24.89 -5.56 -14.46
N LEU A 53 25.02 -4.23 -14.47
CA LEU A 53 26.28 -3.55 -14.74
C LEU A 53 27.21 -3.57 -13.51
N SER A 54 28.42 -3.01 -13.65
CA SER A 54 29.38 -2.90 -12.54
C SER A 54 28.81 -2.09 -11.36
N PRO A 55 29.26 -2.33 -10.12
CA PRO A 55 28.84 -1.57 -8.94
C PRO A 55 28.92 -0.05 -9.12
N SER A 56 29.99 0.43 -9.77
CA SER A 56 30.20 1.84 -10.13
C SER A 56 29.18 2.45 -11.08
N ARG A 57 28.36 1.63 -11.76
CA ARG A 57 27.33 2.10 -12.70
C ARG A 57 25.94 1.98 -12.11
N ARG A 58 25.69 0.94 -11.31
CA ARG A 58 24.39 0.76 -10.63
C ARG A 58 24.26 1.59 -9.35
N CYS A 59 25.35 2.18 -8.83
CA CYS A 59 25.31 3.05 -7.66
C CYS A 59 24.34 4.22 -7.80
N HIS A 60 24.11 4.73 -9.01
CA HIS A 60 23.11 5.78 -9.27
C HIS A 60 21.67 5.31 -9.01
N LEU A 61 21.33 4.05 -9.33
CA LEU A 61 20.03 3.46 -8.95
C LEU A 61 19.94 3.24 -7.44
N CYS A 62 21.05 3.02 -6.76
CA CYS A 62 21.08 2.78 -5.31
C CYS A 62 21.24 4.07 -4.49
N CYS A 63 21.19 5.25 -5.14
CA CYS A 63 21.32 6.54 -4.46
C CYS A 63 19.96 6.97 -3.91
N PHE A 64 19.53 6.33 -2.82
CA PHE A 64 18.19 6.50 -2.24
C PHE A 64 17.87 7.94 -1.83
N THR A 65 18.85 8.70 -1.33
CA THR A 65 18.67 10.12 -1.01
C THR A 65 18.22 10.93 -2.22
N THR A 66 18.74 10.62 -3.41
CA THR A 66 18.32 11.31 -4.65
C THR A 66 16.88 11.00 -5.02
N TYR A 67 16.37 9.80 -4.74
CA TYR A 67 14.94 9.51 -4.93
C TYR A 67 14.08 10.39 -4.03
N THR A 68 14.45 10.56 -2.76
CA THR A 68 13.78 11.48 -1.85
C THR A 68 13.79 12.90 -2.39
N ASP A 69 14.96 13.40 -2.77
CA ASP A 69 15.10 14.77 -3.29
C ASP A 69 14.27 15.00 -4.56
N LEU A 70 14.12 13.99 -5.44
CA LEU A 70 13.34 14.11 -6.67
C LEU A 70 11.83 13.91 -6.47
N LEU A 71 11.40 13.07 -5.53
CA LEU A 71 10.00 12.79 -5.25
C LEU A 71 9.36 13.87 -4.37
N LEU A 72 10.10 14.30 -3.35
CA LEU A 72 9.69 15.26 -2.33
C LEU A 72 10.23 16.67 -2.56
N GLY A 73 11.21 16.84 -3.46
CA GLY A 73 11.79 18.13 -3.84
C GLY A 73 10.71 19.18 -4.13
N GLY A 74 10.85 20.33 -3.46
CA GLY A 74 9.84 21.39 -3.40
C GLY A 74 9.14 21.54 -2.05
N LEU A 75 9.40 20.67 -1.06
CA LEU A 75 9.03 20.91 0.35
C LEU A 75 10.03 21.90 0.97
N ASP A 76 9.60 23.15 1.10
CA ASP A 76 10.20 24.24 1.88
C ASP A 76 11.73 24.27 2.01
N SER A 77 12.39 24.74 0.95
CA SER A 77 13.62 25.51 1.11
C SER A 77 13.49 26.84 0.36
N PRO A 78 13.12 27.95 1.05
CA PRO A 78 13.07 29.28 0.46
C PRO A 78 14.45 29.84 0.01
N GLN A 79 15.49 29.01 -0.07
CA GLN A 79 16.86 29.42 -0.41
C GLN A 79 17.50 28.73 -1.61
N GLN A 80 16.81 27.86 -2.37
CA GLN A 80 17.40 27.30 -3.62
C GLN A 80 16.41 27.27 -4.80
N PRO A 81 16.38 28.34 -5.63
CA PRO A 81 15.52 28.42 -6.82
C PRO A 81 15.94 27.50 -7.99
N SER A 82 16.74 26.46 -7.74
CA SER A 82 17.33 25.59 -8.77
C SER A 82 17.16 24.10 -8.47
N GLN A 83 16.18 23.70 -7.64
CA GLN A 83 15.77 22.31 -7.56
C GLN A 83 14.92 21.93 -8.79
N PRO A 84 15.21 20.81 -9.47
CA PRO A 84 14.40 20.34 -10.59
C PRO A 84 13.01 19.94 -10.08
N THR A 85 11.97 20.65 -10.52
CA THR A 85 10.58 20.26 -10.25
C THR A 85 10.21 19.10 -11.18
N THR A 86 10.00 17.92 -10.60
CA THR A 86 9.53 16.73 -11.33
C THR A 86 8.02 16.80 -11.59
N SER A 87 7.62 16.48 -12.81
CA SER A 87 6.24 16.31 -13.24
C SER A 87 5.61 15.04 -12.64
N SER A 88 4.29 14.94 -12.72
CA SER A 88 3.55 13.76 -12.23
C SER A 88 4.04 12.46 -12.88
N ALA A 89 4.22 12.46 -14.20
CA ALA A 89 4.71 11.30 -14.94
C ALA A 89 6.14 10.89 -14.51
N GLU A 90 7.03 11.87 -14.32
CA GLU A 90 8.39 11.61 -13.83
C GLU A 90 8.37 11.00 -12.42
N LYS A 91 7.48 11.48 -11.55
CA LYS A 91 7.32 10.92 -10.19
C LYS A 91 6.83 9.48 -10.21
N SER A 92 5.83 9.15 -11.03
CA SER A 92 5.37 7.76 -11.17
C SER A 92 6.49 6.83 -11.66
N VAL A 93 7.30 7.27 -12.62
CA VAL A 93 8.45 6.50 -13.11
C VAL A 93 9.53 6.38 -12.04
N LEU A 94 9.80 7.45 -11.27
CA LEU A 94 10.74 7.42 -10.15
C LEU A 94 10.30 6.43 -9.06
N LEU A 95 9.01 6.38 -8.74
CA LEU A 95 8.46 5.38 -7.80
C LEU A 95 8.60 3.97 -8.33
N ALA A 96 8.30 3.74 -9.61
CA ALA A 96 8.49 2.45 -10.27
C ALA A 96 9.98 2.03 -10.29
N LEU A 97 10.90 2.97 -10.55
CA LEU A 97 12.33 2.75 -10.49
C LEU A 97 12.78 2.42 -9.06
N LEU A 98 12.28 3.14 -8.06
CA LEU A 98 12.60 2.88 -6.65
C LEU A 98 12.13 1.48 -6.24
N SER A 99 10.89 1.11 -6.60
CA SER A 99 10.34 -0.23 -6.37
C SER A 99 11.19 -1.32 -7.01
N ALA A 100 11.56 -1.14 -8.28
CA ALA A 100 12.45 -2.05 -8.99
C ALA A 100 13.82 -2.15 -8.31
N THR A 101 14.42 -1.02 -7.92
CA THR A 101 15.71 -0.99 -7.21
C THR A 101 15.62 -1.72 -5.88
N VAL A 102 14.60 -1.48 -5.06
CA VAL A 102 14.41 -2.17 -3.77
C VAL A 102 14.32 -3.68 -3.99
N ARG A 103 13.56 -4.12 -4.99
CA ARG A 103 13.44 -5.54 -5.35
C ARG A 103 14.76 -6.15 -5.85
N LEU A 104 15.48 -5.44 -6.71
CA LEU A 104 16.76 -5.90 -7.29
C LEU A 104 17.90 -5.84 -6.29
N SER A 105 17.82 -4.95 -5.30
CA SER A 105 18.87 -4.71 -4.32
C SER A 105 19.21 -5.95 -3.48
N GLY A 106 18.33 -6.96 -3.43
CA GLY A 106 18.62 -8.27 -2.84
C GLY A 106 19.28 -8.17 -1.46
N GLY A 107 20.17 -9.09 -1.10
CA GLY A 107 20.92 -8.99 0.16
C GLY A 107 22.01 -7.91 0.22
N GLU A 108 22.20 -7.08 -0.83
CA GLU A 108 23.30 -6.10 -0.92
C GLU A 108 23.11 -4.91 0.04
N TYR A 109 21.86 -4.47 0.22
CA TYR A 109 21.50 -3.41 1.14
C TYR A 109 20.45 -3.91 2.13
N SER A 110 20.67 -3.74 3.43
CA SER A 110 19.60 -4.00 4.40
C SER A 110 18.47 -2.98 4.23
N SER A 111 17.24 -3.33 4.62
CA SER A 111 16.11 -2.39 4.59
C SER A 111 16.37 -1.13 5.42
N LYS A 112 17.09 -1.30 6.54
CA LYS A 112 17.55 -0.19 7.38
C LYS A 112 18.47 0.76 6.61
N ALA A 113 19.45 0.24 5.87
CA ALA A 113 20.35 1.08 5.08
C ALA A 113 19.62 1.83 3.95
N ILE A 114 18.62 1.19 3.32
CA ILE A 114 17.79 1.84 2.30
C ILE A 114 17.00 3.00 2.91
N LEU A 115 16.34 2.78 4.04
CA LEU A 115 15.55 3.80 4.73
C LEU A 115 16.40 4.91 5.34
N GLU A 116 17.57 4.59 5.89
CA GLU A 116 18.56 5.61 6.29
C GLU A 116 18.92 6.50 5.09
N GLY A 117 19.08 5.91 3.89
CA GLY A 117 19.30 6.66 2.66
C GLY A 117 18.12 7.54 2.24
N LEU A 118 16.89 7.01 2.31
CA LEU A 118 15.65 7.74 2.00
C LEU A 118 15.37 8.87 2.98
N ASN A 119 15.66 8.67 4.27
CA ASN A 119 15.46 9.67 5.33
C ASN A 119 16.61 10.68 5.40
N LYS A 120 17.72 10.48 4.69
CA LYS A 120 18.96 11.27 4.88
C LYS A 120 18.81 12.78 4.68
N SER A 121 17.91 13.21 3.78
CA SER A 121 17.69 14.63 3.44
C SER A 121 16.43 15.23 4.06
N ILE A 122 15.76 14.53 4.96
CA ILE A 122 14.49 14.95 5.56
C ILE A 122 14.48 14.70 7.08
N ASP A 123 13.79 15.57 7.82
CA ASP A 123 13.71 15.47 9.29
C ASP A 123 12.56 14.56 9.77
N GLU A 124 11.60 14.26 8.88
CA GLU A 124 10.47 13.35 9.14
C GLU A 124 10.66 12.00 8.44
N SER A 125 9.85 11.00 8.79
CA SER A 125 9.84 9.70 8.11
C SER A 125 9.46 9.85 6.63
N TRP A 126 10.29 9.29 5.74
CA TRP A 126 10.05 9.26 4.30
C TRP A 126 8.69 8.65 3.96
N VAL A 127 8.31 7.58 4.66
CA VAL A 127 7.03 6.88 4.46
C VAL A 127 5.85 7.82 4.68
N LYS A 128 5.86 8.58 5.78
CA LYS A 128 4.80 9.53 6.09
C LYS A 128 4.70 10.62 5.02
N LEU A 129 5.82 11.28 4.71
CA LEU A 129 5.84 12.39 3.75
C LEU A 129 5.43 11.95 2.34
N VAL A 130 5.87 10.77 1.88
CA VAL A 130 5.55 10.30 0.54
C VAL A 130 4.08 9.87 0.45
N LEU A 131 3.50 9.25 1.48
CA LEU A 131 2.07 8.92 1.50
C LEU A 131 1.20 10.17 1.50
N GLU A 132 1.57 11.21 2.27
CA GLU A 132 0.86 12.49 2.26
C GLU A 132 1.00 13.20 0.91
N ARG A 133 2.20 13.21 0.32
CA ARG A 133 2.48 13.92 -0.93
C ARG A 133 1.74 13.33 -2.14
N PHE A 134 1.51 12.02 -2.13
CA PHE A 134 0.87 11.28 -3.23
C PHE A 134 -0.57 10.87 -2.92
N ARG A 135 -1.19 11.47 -1.88
CA ARG A 135 -2.55 11.13 -1.41
C ARG A 135 -3.61 11.14 -2.52
N ASP A 136 -3.45 12.00 -3.53
CA ASP A 136 -4.41 12.16 -4.62
C ASP A 136 -4.23 11.16 -5.78
N SER A 137 -3.21 10.28 -5.73
CA SER A 137 -2.89 9.32 -6.80
C SER A 137 -2.87 7.88 -6.27
N THR A 138 -3.99 7.17 -6.41
CA THR A 138 -4.11 5.76 -6.01
C THR A 138 -3.02 4.88 -6.63
N LYS A 139 -2.70 5.09 -7.92
CA LYS A 139 -1.66 4.34 -8.63
C LYS A 139 -0.29 4.51 -7.98
N ASP A 140 0.06 5.75 -7.63
CA ASP A 140 1.36 6.03 -6.99
C ASP A 140 1.38 5.54 -5.54
N LEU A 141 0.27 5.65 -4.81
CA LEU A 141 0.14 5.09 -3.46
C LEU A 141 0.33 3.57 -3.46
N VAL A 142 -0.26 2.85 -4.41
CA VAL A 142 -0.02 1.40 -4.56
C VAL A 142 1.47 1.10 -4.73
N MET A 143 2.18 1.85 -5.60
CA MET A 143 3.62 1.67 -5.79
C MET A 143 4.42 1.98 -4.52
N ILE A 144 4.08 3.05 -3.81
CA ILE A 144 4.73 3.43 -2.54
C ILE A 144 4.53 2.33 -1.50
N VAL A 145 3.30 1.84 -1.32
CA VAL A 145 3.00 0.79 -0.35
C VAL A 145 3.71 -0.51 -0.72
N GLU A 146 3.84 -0.85 -2.01
CA GLU A 146 4.67 -1.98 -2.48
C GLU A 146 6.17 -1.80 -2.19
N VAL A 147 6.72 -0.59 -2.35
CA VAL A 147 8.11 -0.28 -1.93
C VAL A 147 8.29 -0.60 -0.45
N ILE A 148 7.38 -0.12 0.39
CA ILE A 148 7.46 -0.29 1.83
C ILE A 148 7.30 -1.75 2.23
N ARG A 149 6.34 -2.45 1.63
CA ARG A 149 6.16 -3.90 1.79
C ARG A 149 7.41 -4.69 1.41
N GLY A 150 8.05 -4.34 0.30
CA GLY A 150 9.32 -4.95 -0.11
C GLY A 150 10.46 -4.73 0.91
N LEU A 151 10.54 -3.54 1.52
CA LEU A 151 11.51 -3.23 2.57
C LEU A 151 11.24 -4.05 3.84
N VAL A 152 9.98 -4.13 4.25
CA VAL A 152 9.57 -4.86 5.46
C VAL A 152 9.81 -6.36 5.32
N GLN A 153 9.36 -6.99 4.23
CA GLN A 153 9.57 -8.41 3.96
C GLN A 153 11.05 -8.78 3.95
N LYS A 154 11.90 -7.88 3.45
CA LYS A 154 13.35 -8.06 3.37
C LYS A 154 14.05 -8.01 4.72
N ALA A 155 13.57 -7.19 5.65
CA ALA A 155 14.14 -7.08 6.98
C ALA A 155 13.87 -8.33 7.83
N GLY A 156 12.79 -9.06 7.52
CA GLY A 156 12.32 -10.17 8.34
C GLY A 156 11.78 -9.72 9.70
N ASP A 157 11.74 -8.41 9.97
CA ASP A 157 11.21 -7.79 11.17
C ASP A 157 10.65 -6.39 10.85
N TYR A 158 9.66 -5.97 11.61
CA TYR A 158 8.81 -4.79 11.40
C TYR A 158 9.26 -3.58 12.22
N ASP A 159 10.36 -3.71 12.98
CA ASP A 159 11.10 -2.60 13.62
C ASP A 159 11.49 -1.47 12.64
N VAL A 160 11.34 -1.72 11.34
CA VAL A 160 11.55 -0.79 10.24
C VAL A 160 10.45 0.27 10.12
N LEU A 161 9.23 -0.01 10.61
CA LEU A 161 8.10 0.92 10.61
C LEU A 161 7.93 1.51 12.02
N ASP A 162 8.22 2.81 12.17
CA ASP A 162 7.99 3.52 13.42
C ASP A 162 6.49 3.75 13.70
N GLU A 163 6.17 4.29 14.88
CA GLU A 163 4.77 4.55 15.24
C GLU A 163 4.08 5.49 14.24
N ASN A 164 4.81 6.49 13.73
CA ASN A 164 4.31 7.47 12.75
C ASN A 164 3.91 6.82 11.43
N CYS A 165 4.62 5.77 10.99
CA CYS A 165 4.29 5.05 9.76
C CYS A 165 2.93 4.34 9.87
N ALA A 166 2.61 3.76 11.03
CA ALA A 166 1.34 3.07 11.16
C ALA A 166 0.15 4.04 11.24
N ASP A 167 0.32 5.19 11.90
CA ASP A 167 -0.72 6.23 11.90
C ASP A 167 -1.03 6.69 10.47
N ALA A 168 0.01 6.84 9.62
CA ALA A 168 -0.16 7.14 8.20
C ALA A 168 -0.89 6.02 7.44
N PHE A 169 -0.58 4.76 7.73
CA PHE A 169 -1.27 3.61 7.14
C PHE A 169 -2.73 3.48 7.61
N GLU A 170 -3.02 3.78 8.87
CA GLU A 170 -4.39 3.81 9.40
C GLU A 170 -5.22 4.93 8.78
N SER A 171 -4.63 6.13 8.64
CA SER A 171 -5.24 7.22 7.88
C SER A 171 -5.54 6.75 6.45
N LEU A 172 -4.57 6.12 5.78
CA LEU A 172 -4.75 5.65 4.42
C LEU A 172 -5.83 4.57 4.30
N LEU A 173 -5.88 3.61 5.24
CA LEU A 173 -6.88 2.55 5.30
C LEU A 173 -8.30 3.12 5.45
N THR A 174 -8.46 4.18 6.25
CA THR A 174 -9.77 4.82 6.46
C THR A 174 -10.19 5.70 5.28
N GLU A 175 -9.24 6.30 4.57
CA GLU A 175 -9.50 7.21 3.45
C GLU A 175 -9.73 6.48 2.11
N THR A 176 -9.07 5.34 1.88
CA THR A 176 -9.14 4.64 0.60
C THR A 176 -10.36 3.71 0.48
N THR A 177 -10.81 3.51 -0.75
CA THR A 177 -11.79 2.49 -1.16
C THR A 177 -11.24 1.55 -2.24
N ASP A 178 -9.99 1.78 -2.69
CA ASP A 178 -9.33 0.93 -3.68
C ASP A 178 -8.96 -0.43 -3.06
N GLU A 179 -9.41 -1.52 -3.68
CA GLU A 179 -9.26 -2.86 -3.12
C GLU A 179 -7.79 -3.33 -3.05
N THR A 180 -6.96 -2.91 -4.00
CA THR A 180 -5.53 -3.24 -4.03
C THR A 180 -4.82 -2.54 -2.88
N LEU A 181 -5.07 -1.24 -2.73
CA LEU A 181 -4.47 -0.44 -1.67
C LEU A 181 -4.96 -0.90 -0.28
N LEU A 182 -6.25 -1.21 -0.13
CA LEU A 182 -6.80 -1.80 1.09
C LEU A 182 -6.07 -3.09 1.47
N SER A 183 -5.87 -4.00 0.50
CA SER A 183 -5.18 -5.27 0.77
C SER A 183 -3.72 -5.08 1.16
N LEU A 184 -3.00 -4.18 0.49
CA LEU A 184 -1.58 -3.92 0.77
C LEU A 184 -1.38 -3.23 2.13
N VAL A 185 -2.22 -2.24 2.44
CA VAL A 185 -2.17 -1.53 3.72
C VAL A 185 -2.57 -2.46 4.87
N ALA A 186 -3.57 -3.32 4.66
CA ALA A 186 -3.92 -4.36 5.63
C ALA A 186 -2.76 -5.33 5.89
N ASP A 187 -2.05 -5.79 4.85
CA ASP A 187 -0.87 -6.66 4.98
C ASP A 187 0.19 -6.01 5.87
N LEU A 188 0.50 -4.73 5.65
CA LEU A 188 1.49 -3.99 6.44
C LEU A 188 1.04 -3.76 7.89
N LEU A 189 -0.21 -3.36 8.10
CA LEU A 189 -0.77 -3.15 9.44
C LEU A 189 -0.89 -4.45 10.22
N SER A 190 -1.07 -5.59 9.53
CA SER A 190 -1.25 -6.90 10.17
C SER A 190 -0.17 -7.27 11.14
N VAL A 191 1.05 -6.79 10.91
CA VAL A 191 2.15 -7.20 11.75
C VAL A 191 2.29 -6.33 12.97
N ARG A 192 1.86 -5.06 12.91
CA ARG A 192 1.65 -4.27 14.11
C ARG A 192 0.51 -4.86 14.95
N TYR A 193 -0.56 -5.30 14.30
CA TYR A 193 -1.77 -5.81 14.95
C TYR A 193 -1.79 -7.33 15.17
N ALA A 194 -0.66 -8.02 14.96
CA ALA A 194 -0.55 -9.47 15.10
C ALA A 194 -0.93 -10.00 16.51
N GLY A 195 -1.14 -9.10 17.48
CA GLY A 195 -1.70 -9.42 18.80
C GLY A 195 -2.67 -8.37 19.39
N GLY A 196 -3.31 -7.50 18.59
CA GLY A 196 -4.17 -6.44 19.12
C GLY A 196 -5.27 -5.94 18.17
N ASP A 197 -6.23 -5.18 18.73
CA ASP A 197 -7.37 -4.61 18.00
C ASP A 197 -6.93 -3.55 16.99
N ALA A 198 -7.50 -3.57 15.78
CA ALA A 198 -7.41 -2.46 14.83
C ALA A 198 -8.39 -1.34 15.26
N PRO A 199 -7.95 -0.28 15.97
CA PRO A 199 -8.85 0.42 16.88
C PRO A 199 -9.90 1.26 16.15
N ALA A 200 -9.49 2.00 15.11
CA ALA A 200 -10.36 3.01 14.49
C ALA A 200 -11.44 2.41 13.59
N VAL A 201 -11.07 1.50 12.69
CA VAL A 201 -12.00 0.89 11.73
C VAL A 201 -13.03 0.01 12.44
N VAL A 202 -12.61 -0.80 13.41
CA VAL A 202 -13.52 -1.68 14.16
C VAL A 202 -14.45 -0.87 15.07
N ALA A 203 -13.95 0.19 15.71
CA ALA A 203 -14.80 1.07 16.50
C ALA A 203 -15.87 1.78 15.64
N SER A 204 -15.48 2.25 14.45
CA SER A 204 -16.40 2.89 13.52
C SER A 204 -17.46 1.91 13.00
N LEU A 205 -17.04 0.69 12.65
CA LEU A 205 -17.94 -0.40 12.25
C LEU A 205 -18.92 -0.73 13.37
N ARG A 206 -18.44 -0.90 14.61
CA ARG A 206 -19.26 -1.19 15.79
C ARG A 206 -20.33 -0.13 16.01
N GLN A 207 -19.94 1.15 15.94
CA GLN A 207 -20.87 2.26 16.08
C GLN A 207 -21.94 2.23 14.98
N ARG A 208 -21.53 2.16 13.71
CA ARG A 208 -22.46 2.19 12.58
C ARG A 208 -23.40 0.98 12.54
N CYS A 209 -22.92 -0.21 12.86
CA CYS A 209 -23.76 -1.39 12.98
C CYS A 209 -24.83 -1.21 14.08
N SER A 210 -24.44 -0.69 15.25
CA SER A 210 -25.39 -0.43 16.34
C SER A 210 -26.46 0.58 15.95
N GLU A 211 -26.09 1.62 15.20
CA GLU A 211 -27.04 2.65 14.73
C GLU A 211 -28.01 2.08 13.68
N LEU A 212 -27.50 1.34 12.69
CA LEU A 212 -28.30 0.79 11.59
C LEU A 212 -29.22 -0.36 12.01
N VAL A 213 -28.85 -1.10 13.06
CA VAL A 213 -29.76 -2.05 13.71
C VAL A 213 -30.95 -1.30 14.32
N GLN A 214 -30.76 -0.15 14.95
CA GLN A 214 -31.87 0.56 15.59
C GLN A 214 -32.75 1.33 14.60
N LEU A 215 -32.15 1.91 13.55
CA LEU A 215 -32.83 2.79 12.61
C LEU A 215 -32.40 2.51 11.16
N PRO A 216 -33.32 2.51 10.19
CA PRO A 216 -32.97 2.46 8.78
C PRO A 216 -32.04 3.63 8.40
N GLY A 217 -31.05 3.37 7.56
CA GLY A 217 -30.07 4.37 7.16
C GLY A 217 -29.23 3.92 5.96
N SER A 218 -28.31 4.79 5.55
CA SER A 218 -27.44 4.52 4.40
C SER A 218 -26.47 3.37 4.70
N MET A 219 -26.50 2.34 3.86
CA MET A 219 -25.64 1.16 3.96
C MET A 219 -24.27 1.35 3.28
N GLY A 220 -24.08 2.44 2.53
CA GLY A 220 -22.82 2.72 1.83
C GLY A 220 -21.62 2.79 2.77
N PRO A 221 -21.63 3.68 3.79
CA PRO A 221 -20.53 3.78 4.76
C PRO A 221 -20.25 2.49 5.52
N LEU A 222 -21.30 1.70 5.81
CA LEU A 222 -21.15 0.38 6.43
C LEU A 222 -20.46 -0.61 5.49
N THR A 223 -20.80 -0.58 4.20
CA THR A 223 -20.17 -1.43 3.18
C THR A 223 -18.68 -1.11 3.04
N ASP A 224 -18.31 0.18 3.06
CA ASP A 224 -16.91 0.60 3.00
C ASP A 224 -16.12 0.14 4.24
N ASP A 225 -16.70 0.27 5.44
CA ASP A 225 -16.07 -0.26 6.66
C ASP A 225 -15.93 -1.78 6.63
N LEU A 226 -16.91 -2.49 6.07
CA LEU A 226 -16.82 -3.94 5.88
C LEU A 226 -15.75 -4.33 4.86
N LYS A 227 -15.53 -3.56 3.79
CA LYS A 227 -14.40 -3.78 2.86
C LYS A 227 -13.06 -3.64 3.57
N ARG A 228 -12.91 -2.62 4.42
CA ARG A 228 -11.71 -2.41 5.25
C ARG A 228 -11.51 -3.58 6.21
N VAL A 229 -12.54 -3.95 7.00
CA VAL A 229 -12.45 -5.08 7.94
C VAL A 229 -12.20 -6.40 7.22
N PHE A 230 -12.80 -6.62 6.05
CA PHE A 230 -12.53 -7.80 5.24
C PHE A 230 -11.07 -7.86 4.81
N ALA A 231 -10.48 -6.76 4.33
CA ALA A 231 -9.07 -6.69 3.99
C ALA A 231 -8.18 -7.04 5.19
N LEU A 232 -8.44 -6.46 6.37
CA LEU A 232 -7.72 -6.78 7.61
C LEU A 232 -7.89 -8.25 8.04
N SER A 233 -9.10 -8.81 7.86
CA SER A 233 -9.43 -10.20 8.24
C SER A 233 -8.67 -11.24 7.41
N LYS A 234 -8.15 -10.85 6.24
CA LYS A 234 -7.22 -11.69 5.44
C LYS A 234 -5.87 -11.86 6.11
N HIS A 235 -5.50 -11.05 7.10
CA HIS A 235 -4.20 -11.13 7.77
C HIS A 235 -4.24 -11.43 9.29
N TRP A 236 -5.28 -11.03 10.06
CA TRP A 236 -5.48 -11.41 11.47
C TRP A 236 -6.96 -11.58 11.87
N ASP A 237 -7.23 -12.08 13.09
CA ASP A 237 -8.61 -12.17 13.61
C ASP A 237 -9.05 -10.80 14.16
N VAL A 238 -9.63 -9.98 13.27
CA VAL A 238 -10.01 -8.60 13.55
C VAL A 238 -11.18 -8.50 14.54
N LEU A 239 -12.10 -9.46 14.50
CA LEU A 239 -13.31 -9.40 15.31
C LEU A 239 -13.08 -9.94 16.73
N HIS A 240 -12.08 -10.82 16.90
CA HIS A 240 -11.78 -11.47 18.18
C HIS A 240 -13.07 -11.87 18.91
N ASP A 241 -13.21 -11.67 20.22
CA ASP A 241 -14.42 -11.99 20.99
C ASP A 241 -15.53 -10.90 20.97
N ASP A 242 -15.58 -10.03 19.94
CA ASP A 242 -16.66 -9.03 19.79
C ASP A 242 -17.97 -9.67 19.27
N TYR A 243 -18.59 -10.48 20.12
CA TYR A 243 -19.87 -11.12 19.85
C TYR A 243 -21.02 -10.12 19.64
N GLY A 244 -20.89 -8.89 20.17
CA GLY A 244 -21.87 -7.83 19.96
C GLY A 244 -21.86 -7.32 18.53
N LEU A 245 -20.68 -7.03 17.98
CA LEU A 245 -20.52 -6.66 16.58
C LEU A 245 -20.97 -7.79 15.65
N LEU A 246 -20.59 -9.04 15.95
CA LEU A 246 -21.04 -10.22 15.20
C LEU A 246 -22.57 -10.34 15.15
N ALA A 247 -23.24 -10.17 16.28
CA ALA A 247 -24.70 -10.21 16.36
C ALA A 247 -25.35 -9.12 15.50
N ASN A 248 -24.86 -7.89 15.59
CA ASN A 248 -25.39 -6.77 14.80
C ASN A 248 -25.20 -6.99 13.29
N LEU A 249 -24.04 -7.51 12.87
CA LEU A 249 -23.78 -7.82 11.46
C LEU A 249 -24.70 -8.92 10.92
N LEU A 250 -24.94 -9.96 11.73
CA LEU A 250 -25.87 -11.03 11.38
C LEU A 250 -27.32 -10.54 11.32
N GLU A 251 -27.73 -9.67 12.24
CA GLU A 251 -29.07 -9.07 12.22
C GLU A 251 -29.29 -8.24 10.95
N LEU A 252 -28.30 -7.44 10.56
CA LEU A 252 -28.36 -6.67 9.31
C LEU A 252 -28.43 -7.61 8.10
N ALA A 253 -27.64 -8.68 8.06
CA ALA A 253 -27.72 -9.66 6.98
C ALA A 253 -29.09 -10.36 6.91
N ASP A 254 -29.66 -10.72 8.05
CA ASP A 254 -30.98 -11.37 8.18
C ASP A 254 -32.12 -10.48 7.67
N ARG A 255 -32.05 -9.16 7.85
CA ARG A 255 -33.03 -8.22 7.28
C ARG A 255 -33.12 -8.31 5.76
N ARG A 256 -31.99 -8.52 5.07
CA ARG A 256 -32.01 -8.72 3.62
C ARG A 256 -32.70 -10.03 3.24
N VAL A 257 -32.39 -11.12 3.96
CA VAL A 257 -33.02 -12.43 3.73
C VAL A 257 -34.53 -12.35 3.94
N THR A 258 -34.95 -11.76 5.06
CA THR A 258 -36.37 -11.55 5.39
C THR A 258 -37.08 -10.70 4.33
N ALA A 259 -36.46 -9.62 3.86
CA ALA A 259 -37.03 -8.77 2.81
C ALA A 259 -37.21 -9.52 1.47
N LEU A 260 -36.25 -10.39 1.12
CA LEU A 260 -36.31 -11.24 -0.08
C LEU A 260 -37.43 -12.28 0.04
N GLU A 261 -37.56 -12.94 1.19
CA GLU A 261 -38.60 -13.94 1.46
C GLU A 261 -40.00 -13.32 1.47
N ALA A 262 -40.14 -12.12 2.04
CA ALA A 262 -41.40 -11.40 2.14
C ALA A 262 -41.85 -10.75 0.83
N THR A 263 -41.04 -10.79 -0.25
CA THR A 263 -41.26 -10.01 -1.49
C THR A 263 -41.52 -8.52 -1.23
N SER A 264 -40.94 -7.97 -0.17
CA SER A 264 -41.10 -6.57 0.22
C SER A 264 -40.16 -5.66 -0.57
N SER A 265 -40.35 -4.34 -0.44
CA SER A 265 -39.39 -3.37 -0.98
C SER A 265 -37.98 -3.65 -0.45
N LEU A 266 -36.98 -3.63 -1.34
CA LEU A 266 -35.57 -3.81 -1.02
C LEU A 266 -34.85 -2.49 -0.76
N GLU A 267 -35.55 -1.35 -0.80
CA GLU A 267 -34.95 -0.02 -0.66
C GLU A 267 -34.24 0.17 0.70
N ASP A 268 -34.77 -0.42 1.77
CA ASP A 268 -34.17 -0.39 3.11
C ASP A 268 -33.37 -1.66 3.46
N ALA A 269 -33.34 -2.64 2.55
CA ALA A 269 -32.62 -3.89 2.76
C ALA A 269 -31.13 -3.70 2.45
N PRO A 270 -30.21 -4.20 3.30
CA PRO A 270 -28.77 -4.10 3.03
C PRO A 270 -28.43 -4.77 1.71
N SER A 271 -27.40 -4.29 0.99
CA SER A 271 -27.04 -4.78 -0.34
C SER A 271 -26.56 -6.24 -0.34
N PRO A 272 -26.60 -6.98 -1.47
CA PRO A 272 -26.09 -8.35 -1.52
C PRO A 272 -24.55 -8.39 -1.32
N GLU A 273 -23.86 -7.32 -1.70
CA GLU A 273 -22.43 -7.14 -1.43
C GLU A 273 -22.15 -7.12 0.08
N LEU A 274 -22.96 -6.38 0.86
CA LEU A 274 -22.83 -6.33 2.32
C LEU A 274 -22.96 -7.73 2.94
N VAL A 275 -23.98 -8.50 2.56
CA VAL A 275 -24.18 -9.87 3.06
C VAL A 275 -22.98 -10.75 2.72
N SER A 276 -22.46 -10.62 1.49
CA SER A 276 -21.29 -11.37 1.05
C SER A 276 -20.05 -11.04 1.90
N LEU A 277 -19.81 -9.76 2.17
CA LEU A 277 -18.71 -9.31 3.03
C LEU A 277 -18.85 -9.84 4.47
N VAL A 278 -20.05 -9.78 5.05
CA VAL A 278 -20.32 -10.34 6.39
C VAL A 278 -19.98 -11.83 6.45
N LEU A 279 -20.47 -12.62 5.48
CA LEU A 279 -20.21 -14.06 5.43
C LEU A 279 -18.72 -14.38 5.23
N LEU A 280 -18.03 -13.61 4.39
CA LEU A 280 -16.60 -13.75 4.16
C LEU A 280 -15.79 -13.45 5.43
N ILE A 281 -16.10 -12.36 6.13
CA ILE A 281 -15.45 -12.00 7.41
C ILE A 281 -15.66 -13.11 8.43
N LEU A 282 -16.90 -13.59 8.59
CA LEU A 282 -17.23 -14.70 9.51
C LEU A 282 -16.44 -15.98 9.18
N THR A 283 -16.32 -16.29 7.90
CA THR A 283 -15.56 -17.46 7.42
C THR A 283 -14.08 -17.32 7.77
N LEU A 284 -13.49 -16.14 7.53
CA LEU A 284 -12.08 -15.87 7.84
C LEU A 284 -11.80 -15.92 9.34
N THR A 285 -12.60 -15.25 10.15
CA THR A 285 -12.50 -15.31 11.62
C THR A 285 -12.60 -16.76 12.12
N SER A 286 -13.58 -17.52 11.62
CA SER A 286 -13.75 -18.92 12.02
C SER A 286 -12.55 -19.79 11.63
N LEU A 287 -12.05 -19.65 10.41
CA LEU A 287 -10.87 -20.39 9.93
C LEU A 287 -9.63 -20.09 10.77
N ARG A 288 -9.40 -18.81 11.16
CA ARG A 288 -8.26 -18.42 11.99
C ARG A 288 -8.28 -19.04 13.37
N ARG A 289 -9.45 -19.03 14.00
CA ARG A 289 -9.65 -19.65 15.31
C ARG A 289 -9.39 -21.15 15.28
N LEU A 290 -9.84 -21.82 14.21
CA LEU A 290 -9.56 -23.25 14.00
C LEU A 290 -8.08 -23.53 13.75
N GLN A 291 -7.36 -22.62 13.09
CA GLN A 291 -5.94 -22.77 12.75
C GLN A 291 -4.96 -22.29 13.83
N GLY A 292 -5.45 -21.74 14.96
CA GLY A 292 -4.59 -21.30 16.07
C GLY A 292 -3.82 -20.01 15.80
N GLY A 293 -4.35 -19.11 14.96
CA GLY A 293 -3.81 -17.75 14.77
C GLY A 293 -2.74 -17.57 13.67
N GLY A 294 -2.43 -18.61 12.90
CA GLY A 294 -1.54 -18.49 11.74
C GLY A 294 -2.17 -17.73 10.54
N PRO A 295 -1.35 -17.22 9.59
CA PRO A 295 -1.85 -16.57 8.38
C PRO A 295 -2.61 -17.57 7.49
N ILE A 296 -3.82 -17.19 7.07
CA ILE A 296 -4.59 -17.96 6.08
C ILE A 296 -4.07 -17.61 4.69
N VAL A 297 -3.49 -18.59 3.99
CA VAL A 297 -3.20 -18.45 2.55
C VAL A 297 -4.51 -18.69 1.79
N ILE A 298 -5.21 -17.61 1.45
CA ILE A 298 -6.31 -17.66 0.47
C ILE A 298 -5.66 -17.45 -0.90
N SER A 299 -5.47 -18.52 -1.68
CA SER A 299 -5.12 -18.33 -3.10
C SER A 299 -6.34 -17.76 -3.83
N ASP A 300 -6.19 -16.57 -4.41
CA ASP A 300 -7.07 -15.88 -5.35
C ASP A 300 -8.49 -16.46 -5.51
N CYS A 301 -9.44 -15.87 -4.78
CA CYS A 301 -10.88 -16.09 -4.99
C CYS A 301 -11.45 -15.33 -6.21
N ASP A 302 -10.61 -14.76 -7.08
CA ASP A 302 -11.01 -14.04 -8.31
C ASP A 302 -11.79 -14.91 -9.30
N GLY A 303 -11.82 -16.23 -9.10
CA GLY A 303 -12.59 -17.17 -9.90
C GLY A 303 -14.06 -17.38 -9.46
N LEU A 304 -14.50 -16.87 -8.31
CA LEU A 304 -15.84 -17.20 -7.77
C LEU A 304 -16.98 -16.32 -8.28
N PHE A 305 -16.69 -15.20 -8.95
CA PHE A 305 -17.72 -14.29 -9.51
C PHE A 305 -17.82 -14.29 -11.05
N ARG A 306 -17.08 -15.15 -11.75
CA ARG A 306 -17.27 -15.39 -13.19
C ARG A 306 -17.71 -16.83 -13.44
N ARG A 307 -19.01 -17.09 -13.27
CA ARG A 307 -19.72 -18.10 -14.06
C ARG A 307 -21.16 -17.69 -14.30
N ASP A 308 -21.43 -17.50 -15.59
CA ASP A 308 -22.67 -17.74 -16.31
C ASP A 308 -23.90 -16.87 -15.99
N CYS A 309 -24.04 -15.79 -16.78
CA CYS A 309 -25.32 -15.38 -17.37
C CYS A 309 -25.07 -14.85 -18.80
N CYS A 310 -25.58 -15.61 -19.77
CA CYS A 310 -25.64 -15.41 -21.23
C CYS A 310 -24.40 -15.80 -22.04
#